data_AF-A0AAW1QB94-F1
#
_entry.id   AF-A0AAW1QB94-F1
#
_cell.length_a   1.000
_cell.length_b   1.000
_cell.length_c   1.000
_cell.angle_alpha   90.00
_cell.angle_beta   90.00
_cell.angle_gamma   90.00
#
_symmetry.space_group_name_H-M   'P 1'
#
loop_
_entity.id
_entity.type
_entity.pdbx_description
1 polymer ?
#
loop_
_entity_poly.entity_id
_entity_poly.type
_entity_poly.pdbx_seq_one_letter_code
_entity_poly.pdbx_strand_id
1 'polypeptide(L)'
;MAFALSLGRIARIACRAANTRPSCFSSPWPQQLRPAYAVCGAAGQDHGAGSVTQALAVASALESVGLPPSSIAALSESIQAQSEPCNLRCTIADVSGRDADAVAETLLSFGALSASVEEYRPPGATQQEIFDDGQTRKVWDRCTVVALFDTQHDVASTVRQVESTLCTGPLEFVLDSVADQEWEDAIKASYQPVQVCDGLWIVPDWCEPADEGAINIRMEPGLAFGTGEHATTRLCMRFLKSLDLEGKLLVDYGTGSGVLAIGALQMGAAFAAGTDTDPLSIKAATRNAALNGVDECFAVVQCQPTADGPDPFAKLPLPEAYDICVANILRGPLLELRRRLASYVKPGGTIALSGILVGQVPTVQAAYAEHFTDMRVTSDGAWALLTGTKKP
;
A
#
# COMPACT_ATOMS: atom_id res chain seq x y z
N MET A 1 46.69 -5.89 -27.39
CA MET A 1 47.30 -5.30 -26.18
C MET A 1 48.25 -4.16 -26.57
N ALA A 2 47.71 -3.08 -27.16
CA ALA A 2 48.38 -1.81 -27.46
C ALA A 2 47.35 -0.81 -28.06
N PHE A 3 46.25 -0.53 -27.34
CA PHE A 3 45.24 0.47 -27.75
C PHE A 3 44.61 1.22 -26.56
N ALA A 4 45.20 1.09 -25.37
CA ALA A 4 44.64 1.60 -24.11
C ALA A 4 45.38 2.83 -23.53
N LEU A 5 46.24 3.50 -24.30
CA LEU A 5 47.08 4.60 -23.78
C LEU A 5 46.99 5.94 -24.55
N SER A 6 45.94 6.19 -25.34
CA SER A 6 45.78 7.47 -26.06
C SER A 6 44.45 8.22 -25.88
N LEU A 7 43.60 7.84 -24.91
CA LEU A 7 42.38 8.59 -24.60
C LEU A 7 42.53 9.60 -23.44
N GLY A 8 43.65 9.55 -22.72
CA GLY A 8 43.94 10.45 -21.58
C GLY A 8 44.39 11.88 -21.93
N ARG A 9 44.46 12.27 -23.22
CA ARG A 9 44.91 13.61 -23.64
C ARG A 9 43.88 14.46 -24.39
N ILE A 10 42.67 13.95 -24.64
CA ILE A 10 41.62 14.72 -25.34
C ILE A 10 40.61 15.38 -24.37
N ALA A 11 40.54 14.93 -23.11
CA ALA A 11 39.62 15.50 -22.10
C ALA A 11 40.11 16.81 -21.41
N ARG A 12 41.19 17.45 -21.88
CA ARG A 12 41.72 18.70 -21.27
C ARG A 12 41.55 19.97 -22.11
N ILE A 13 40.78 19.94 -23.20
CA ILE A 13 40.55 21.14 -24.04
C ILE A 13 39.09 21.65 -24.01
N ALA A 14 38.15 20.90 -23.43
CA ALA A 14 36.73 21.30 -23.39
C ALA A 14 36.28 21.95 -22.05
N CYS A 15 37.18 22.61 -21.31
CA CYS A 15 36.84 23.26 -20.03
C CYS A 15 37.02 24.79 -20.04
N ARG A 16 36.99 25.43 -21.22
CA ARG A 16 37.03 26.90 -21.37
C ARG A 16 36.13 27.39 -22.50
N ALA A 17 34.82 27.30 -22.35
CA ALA A 17 33.86 28.14 -23.06
C ALA A 17 32.42 27.85 -22.59
N ALA A 18 31.97 28.51 -21.52
CA ALA A 18 30.55 28.86 -21.29
C ALA A 18 30.46 29.62 -19.96
N ASN A 19 30.95 30.87 -19.99
CA ASN A 19 30.79 31.81 -18.90
C ASN A 19 29.76 32.85 -19.34
N THR A 20 28.49 32.69 -18.97
CA THR A 20 27.46 33.74 -19.10
C THR A 20 26.39 33.58 -18.03
N ARG A 21 26.31 34.57 -17.13
CA ARG A 21 25.18 34.83 -16.21
C ARG A 21 24.00 35.45 -16.97
N PRO A 22 22.77 35.34 -16.44
CA PRO A 22 21.97 36.54 -16.12
C PRO A 22 21.26 36.40 -14.75
N SER A 23 21.43 37.33 -13.81
CA SER A 23 20.74 38.61 -13.57
C SER A 23 19.44 38.49 -12.75
N CYS A 24 19.47 39.17 -11.60
CA CYS A 24 18.47 39.25 -10.55
C CYS A 24 17.13 39.87 -10.98
N PHE A 25 16.04 39.40 -10.36
CA PHE A 25 14.82 40.18 -10.13
C PHE A 25 14.46 40.10 -8.65
N SER A 26 14.03 41.24 -8.09
CA SER A 26 13.79 41.47 -6.66
C SER A 26 12.39 42.02 -6.41
N SER A 27 11.80 41.64 -5.26
CA SER A 27 10.83 42.39 -4.42
C SER A 27 9.32 42.03 -4.55
N PRO A 28 8.43 42.35 -3.57
CA PRO A 28 8.38 41.97 -2.13
C PRO A 28 6.96 41.51 -1.64
N TRP A 29 6.79 41.18 -0.33
CA TRP A 29 5.55 41.02 0.52
C TRP A 29 5.13 39.58 0.98
N PRO A 30 4.41 39.43 2.13
CA PRO A 30 4.96 38.82 3.35
C PRO A 30 4.31 37.48 3.79
N GLN A 31 4.89 36.89 4.84
CA GLN A 31 4.43 35.72 5.59
C GLN A 31 2.97 35.81 6.09
N GLN A 32 2.18 34.75 5.88
CA GLN A 32 1.37 34.11 6.93
C GLN A 32 0.72 32.80 6.44
N LEU A 33 1.03 31.72 7.18
CA LEU A 33 0.22 30.52 7.46
C LEU A 33 -0.47 29.81 6.28
N ARG A 34 0.03 28.63 5.85
CA ARG A 34 -0.79 27.45 5.46
C ARG A 34 0.01 26.12 5.51
N PRO A 35 -0.67 24.99 5.79
CA PRO A 35 -0.08 23.66 6.03
C PRO A 35 0.28 22.96 4.70
N ALA A 36 1.39 22.22 4.65
CA ALA A 36 1.80 21.52 3.44
C ALA A 36 1.37 20.05 3.47
N TYR A 37 0.31 19.76 2.72
CA TYR A 37 0.04 18.47 2.10
C TYR A 37 1.14 18.16 1.07
N ALA A 38 1.40 16.87 0.85
CA ALA A 38 2.19 16.36 -0.27
C ALA A 38 1.62 16.91 -1.60
N VAL A 39 2.40 17.75 -2.26
CA VAL A 39 2.14 18.18 -3.63
C VAL A 39 2.92 17.24 -4.53
N CYS A 40 2.19 16.38 -5.24
CA CYS A 40 2.72 15.66 -6.40
C CYS A 40 3.06 16.70 -7.46
N GLY A 41 4.35 16.96 -7.65
CA GLY A 41 4.84 17.90 -8.66
C GLY A 41 4.72 17.27 -10.04
N ALA A 42 3.69 17.66 -10.79
CA ALA A 42 3.67 17.50 -12.23
C ALA A 42 4.80 18.36 -12.84
N ALA A 43 5.92 17.72 -13.20
CA ALA A 43 6.96 18.32 -14.01
C ALA A 43 6.82 17.83 -15.46
N GLY A 44 5.88 18.41 -16.19
CA GLY A 44 5.93 18.43 -17.64
C GLY A 44 6.69 19.66 -18.10
N GLN A 45 8.00 19.56 -18.32
CA GLN A 45 8.78 20.48 -19.18
C GLN A 45 9.99 19.75 -19.81
N ASP A 46 9.90 19.55 -21.13
CA ASP A 46 10.96 19.30 -22.13
C ASP A 46 12.25 18.61 -21.69
N HIS A 47 12.19 17.28 -21.57
CA HIS A 47 13.38 16.41 -21.60
C HIS A 47 13.73 16.01 -23.05
N GLY A 48 14.27 16.96 -23.82
CA GLY A 48 14.65 16.71 -25.22
C GLY A 48 16.12 17.04 -25.57
N ALA A 49 16.84 17.81 -24.75
CA ALA A 49 18.12 18.39 -25.20
C ALA A 49 19.38 17.65 -24.72
N GLY A 50 19.32 16.90 -23.61
CA GLY A 50 20.49 16.24 -23.01
C GLY A 50 20.91 14.94 -23.71
N SER A 51 19.95 14.05 -23.99
CA SER A 51 20.21 12.74 -24.59
C SER A 51 20.60 12.83 -26.07
N VAL A 52 20.03 13.79 -26.80
CA VAL A 52 20.32 14.02 -28.23
C VAL A 52 21.76 14.46 -28.45
N THR A 53 22.34 15.24 -27.52
CA THR A 53 23.69 15.78 -27.67
C THR A 53 24.78 14.72 -27.43
N GLN A 54 24.54 13.74 -26.53
CA GLN A 54 25.44 12.60 -26.32
C GLN A 54 25.28 11.53 -27.42
N ALA A 55 24.06 11.26 -27.89
CA ALA A 55 23.81 10.33 -28.99
C ALA A 55 24.43 10.83 -30.31
N LEU A 56 24.35 12.14 -30.61
CA LEU A 56 24.99 12.74 -31.78
C LEU A 56 26.53 12.67 -31.74
N ALA A 57 27.14 12.77 -30.56
CA ALA A 57 28.59 12.67 -30.40
C ALA A 57 29.11 11.23 -30.60
N VAL A 58 28.34 10.22 -30.17
CA VAL A 58 28.67 8.80 -30.37
C VAL A 58 28.42 8.38 -31.83
N ALA A 59 27.33 8.84 -32.45
CA ALA A 59 27.05 8.57 -33.87
C ALA A 59 28.12 9.16 -34.80
N SER A 60 28.55 10.41 -34.57
CA SER A 60 29.63 11.05 -35.33
C SER A 60 30.99 10.36 -35.14
N ALA A 61 31.26 9.82 -33.94
CA ALA A 61 32.46 9.02 -33.68
C ALA A 61 32.41 7.65 -34.37
N LEU A 62 31.25 6.99 -34.44
CA LEU A 62 31.09 5.68 -35.09
C LEU A 62 31.09 5.75 -36.62
N GLU A 63 30.60 6.85 -37.22
CA GLU A 63 30.74 7.14 -38.65
C GLU A 63 32.21 7.27 -39.08
N SER A 64 33.06 7.82 -38.21
CA SER A 64 34.50 7.96 -38.46
C SER A 64 35.28 6.63 -38.49
N VAL A 65 34.66 5.52 -38.04
CA VAL A 65 35.24 4.17 -38.00
C VAL A 65 34.76 3.30 -39.17
N GLY A 66 33.89 3.82 -40.06
CA GLY A 66 33.50 3.15 -41.31
C GLY A 66 32.52 1.99 -41.13
N LEU A 67 31.76 1.95 -40.02
CA LEU A 67 30.70 0.97 -39.82
C LEU A 67 29.50 1.28 -40.74
N PRO A 68 28.83 0.27 -41.30
CA PRO A 68 27.65 0.48 -42.13
C PRO A 68 26.49 1.08 -41.31
N PRO A 69 25.64 1.94 -41.90
CA PRO A 69 24.58 2.66 -41.18
C PRO A 69 23.62 1.75 -40.40
N SER A 70 23.35 0.55 -40.90
CA SER A 70 22.52 -0.46 -40.23
C SER A 70 23.13 -0.99 -38.93
N SER A 71 24.46 -1.05 -38.84
CA SER A 71 25.16 -1.48 -37.62
C SER A 71 25.24 -0.36 -36.59
N ILE A 72 25.31 0.91 -37.04
CA ILE A 72 25.24 2.08 -36.15
C ILE A 72 23.84 2.19 -35.54
N ALA A 73 22.79 2.00 -36.34
CA ALA A 73 21.40 1.97 -35.86
C ALA A 73 21.17 0.85 -34.84
N ALA A 74 21.62 -0.37 -35.13
CA ALA A 74 21.49 -1.51 -34.21
C ALA A 74 22.28 -1.33 -32.90
N LEU A 75 23.47 -0.71 -32.95
CA LEU A 75 24.26 -0.39 -31.75
C LEU A 75 23.61 0.74 -30.94
N SER A 76 23.05 1.76 -31.59
CA SER A 76 22.34 2.84 -30.91
C SER A 76 21.05 2.34 -30.26
N GLU A 77 20.29 1.48 -30.93
CA GLU A 77 19.12 0.78 -30.36
C GLU A 77 19.53 -0.14 -29.21
N SER A 78 20.66 -0.86 -29.30
CA SER A 78 21.16 -1.72 -28.22
C SER A 78 21.66 -0.93 -27.00
N ILE A 79 22.23 0.27 -27.22
CA ILE A 79 22.65 1.18 -26.14
C ILE A 79 21.44 1.82 -25.47
N GLN A 80 20.43 2.24 -26.24
CA GLN A 80 19.17 2.76 -25.70
C GLN A 80 18.32 1.67 -25.02
N ALA A 81 18.37 0.43 -25.49
CA ALA A 81 17.68 -0.71 -24.87
C ALA A 81 18.37 -1.21 -23.59
N GLN A 82 19.61 -0.78 -23.31
CA GLN A 82 20.32 -1.07 -22.05
C GLN A 82 20.26 0.08 -21.03
N SER A 83 19.66 1.21 -21.38
CA SER A 83 19.45 2.34 -20.48
C SER A 83 17.98 2.46 -20.13
N GLU A 84 17.45 1.49 -19.38
CA GLU A 84 16.26 1.81 -18.59
C GLU A 84 16.64 2.90 -17.59
N PRO A 85 15.79 3.93 -17.38
CA PRO A 85 16.01 4.87 -16.29
C PRO A 85 16.14 4.03 -15.01
N CYS A 86 17.20 4.24 -14.24
CA CYS A 86 17.46 3.45 -13.05
C CYS A 86 17.68 4.40 -11.87
N ASN A 87 16.85 4.33 -10.85
CA ASN A 87 17.09 5.12 -9.66
C ASN A 87 18.30 4.56 -8.90
N LEU A 88 19.08 5.43 -8.26
CA LEU A 88 20.11 5.02 -7.32
C LEU A 88 19.46 4.75 -5.97
N ARG A 89 19.59 3.53 -5.47
CA ARG A 89 19.20 3.19 -4.10
C ARG A 89 20.40 3.33 -3.18
N CYS A 90 20.27 4.21 -2.21
CA CYS A 90 21.21 4.40 -1.12
C CYS A 90 20.69 3.67 0.12
N THR A 91 21.48 2.72 0.62
CA THR A 91 21.17 1.98 1.85
C THR A 91 22.19 2.34 2.91
N ILE A 92 21.74 3.01 3.98
CA ILE A 92 22.54 3.35 5.16
C ILE A 92 22.15 2.37 6.26
N ALA A 93 23.03 1.43 6.56
CA ALA A 93 22.78 0.40 7.56
C ALA A 93 23.15 0.90 8.96
N ASP A 94 22.60 0.23 9.98
CA ASP A 94 23.03 0.38 11.37
C ASP A 94 22.96 1.84 11.88
N VAL A 95 21.86 2.53 11.58
CA VAL A 95 21.55 3.87 12.10
C VAL A 95 20.89 3.75 13.47
N SER A 96 21.17 4.66 14.40
CA SER A 96 20.48 4.69 15.70
C SER A 96 19.00 5.01 15.49
N GLY A 97 18.10 4.28 16.14
CA GLY A 97 16.65 4.51 16.02
C GLY A 97 16.22 5.95 16.31
N ARG A 98 16.94 6.63 17.21
CA ARG A 98 16.67 8.05 17.52
C ARG A 98 16.98 9.00 16.37
N ASP A 99 17.88 8.62 15.49
CA ASP A 99 18.42 9.48 14.43
C ASP A 99 17.88 9.09 13.04
N ALA A 100 17.29 7.90 12.90
CA ALA A 100 16.87 7.33 11.62
C ALA A 100 15.85 8.20 10.86
N ASP A 101 14.82 8.69 11.55
CA ASP A 101 13.82 9.60 10.95
C ASP A 101 14.50 10.92 10.48
N ALA A 102 15.38 11.50 11.30
CA ALA A 102 16.07 12.73 10.96
C ALA A 102 17.03 12.55 9.76
N VAL A 103 17.73 11.41 9.69
CA VAL A 103 18.56 11.03 8.54
C VAL A 103 17.69 10.93 7.27
N ALA A 104 16.56 10.23 7.33
CA ALA A 104 15.64 10.09 6.20
C ALA A 104 15.09 11.45 5.71
N GLU A 105 14.63 12.31 6.62
CA GLU A 105 14.14 13.66 6.28
C GLU A 105 15.23 14.55 5.66
N THR A 106 16.46 14.42 6.15
CA THR A 106 17.59 15.20 5.63
C THR A 106 18.00 14.72 4.24
N LEU A 107 17.96 13.40 3.98
CA LEU A 107 18.17 12.84 2.63
C LEU A 107 17.14 13.38 1.63
N LEU A 108 15.85 13.43 2.01
CA LEU A 108 14.78 14.03 1.20
C LEU A 108 15.07 15.51 0.92
N SER A 109 15.49 16.26 1.94
CA SER A 109 15.82 17.68 1.82
C SER A 109 16.99 17.95 0.87
N PHE A 110 17.86 16.96 0.66
CA PHE A 110 19.03 17.04 -0.22
C PHE A 110 18.89 16.20 -1.51
N GLY A 111 17.65 15.96 -1.96
CA GLY A 111 17.37 15.49 -3.31
C GLY A 111 17.03 14.00 -3.43
N ALA A 112 16.77 13.29 -2.32
CA ALA A 112 16.17 11.97 -2.40
C ALA A 112 14.73 12.08 -2.92
N LEU A 113 14.36 11.22 -3.86
CA LEU A 113 13.00 11.04 -4.39
C LEU A 113 12.09 10.39 -3.34
N SER A 114 12.65 9.49 -2.54
CA SER A 114 11.98 8.85 -1.41
C SER A 114 13.00 8.49 -0.32
N ALA A 115 12.53 8.33 0.91
CA ALA A 115 13.31 7.77 2.01
C ALA A 115 12.39 6.96 2.93
N SER A 116 12.88 5.82 3.40
CA SER A 116 12.16 4.91 4.30
C SER A 116 13.09 4.40 5.40
N VAL A 117 12.50 4.06 6.54
CA VAL A 117 13.20 3.56 7.72
C VAL A 117 12.70 2.16 8.02
N GLU A 118 13.62 1.20 8.02
CA GLU A 118 13.35 -0.22 8.27
C GLU A 118 14.14 -0.71 9.48
N GLU A 119 13.76 -1.84 10.06
CA GLU A 119 14.55 -2.53 11.10
C GLU A 119 15.93 -2.92 10.54
N TYR A 120 17.02 -2.60 11.25
CA TYR A 120 18.33 -3.15 10.90
C TYR A 120 18.45 -4.59 11.41
N ARG A 121 18.56 -5.56 10.48
CA ARG A 121 18.65 -6.99 10.81
C ARG A 121 19.99 -7.58 10.37
N PRO A 122 20.91 -7.87 11.31
CA PRO A 122 22.09 -8.67 10.99
C PRO A 122 21.70 -10.13 10.67
N PRO A 123 22.49 -10.85 9.85
CA PRO A 123 22.19 -12.22 9.47
C PRO A 123 21.99 -13.14 10.70
N GLY A 124 20.85 -13.83 10.76
CA GLY A 124 20.51 -14.75 11.85
C GLY A 124 19.74 -14.16 13.03
N ALA A 125 19.44 -12.85 13.03
CA ALA A 125 18.60 -12.23 14.05
C ALA A 125 17.09 -12.49 13.82
N THR A 126 16.35 -12.71 14.91
CA THR A 126 14.89 -12.76 14.91
C THR A 126 14.30 -11.35 14.85
N GLN A 127 13.20 -11.19 14.11
CA GLN A 127 12.48 -9.92 14.00
C GLN A 127 12.05 -9.38 15.37
N GLN A 128 12.28 -8.08 15.60
CA GLN A 128 11.75 -7.38 16.76
C GLN A 128 10.30 -6.97 16.47
N GLU A 129 9.34 -7.68 17.08
CA GLU A 129 7.93 -7.30 17.01
C GLU A 129 7.69 -6.05 17.87
N ILE A 130 7.71 -4.88 17.23
CA ILE A 130 7.32 -3.62 17.88
C ILE A 130 5.83 -3.40 17.63
N PHE A 131 5.02 -3.63 18.66
CA PHE A 131 3.61 -3.23 18.68
C PHE A 131 3.49 -1.85 19.32
N ASP A 132 2.95 -0.90 18.56
CA ASP A 132 2.54 0.40 19.08
C ASP A 132 1.31 0.21 19.97
N ASP A 133 1.47 0.49 21.27
CA ASP A 133 0.40 0.41 22.28
C ASP A 133 -0.36 1.75 22.44
N GLY A 134 -0.03 2.75 21.60
CA GLY A 134 -0.63 4.08 21.62
C GLY A 134 -0.20 4.95 22.81
N GLN A 135 0.73 4.48 23.66
CA GLN A 135 1.21 5.20 24.84
C GLN A 135 2.68 5.63 24.71
N THR A 136 3.50 4.87 23.97
CA THR A 136 4.89 5.21 23.66
C THR A 136 5.24 4.81 22.23
N ARG A 137 5.74 5.76 21.42
CA ARG A 137 6.30 5.45 20.10
C ARG A 137 7.58 4.63 20.31
N LYS A 138 7.47 3.31 20.30
CA LYS A 138 8.60 2.39 20.34
C LYS A 138 9.28 2.47 18.97
N VAL A 139 10.55 2.85 18.96
CA VAL A 139 11.39 2.88 17.77
C VAL A 139 12.37 1.71 17.86
N TRP A 140 12.71 1.08 16.73
CA TRP A 140 13.77 0.07 16.70
C TRP A 140 15.08 0.65 17.22
N ASP A 141 15.87 -0.13 17.95
CA ASP A 141 17.15 0.34 18.50
C ASP A 141 18.14 0.71 17.37
N ARG A 142 18.10 -0.08 16.28
CA ARG A 142 18.91 0.10 15.07
C ARG A 142 18.05 -0.01 13.83
N CYS A 143 18.27 0.88 12.89
CA CYS A 143 17.49 1.00 11.66
C CYS A 143 18.38 0.97 10.41
N THR A 144 17.78 0.54 9.31
CA THR A 144 18.31 0.75 7.96
C THR A 144 17.53 1.91 7.35
N VAL A 145 18.23 2.92 6.84
CA VAL A 145 17.61 4.01 6.07
C VAL A 145 17.83 3.74 4.58
N VAL A 146 16.76 3.64 3.82
CA VAL A 146 16.80 3.40 2.37
C VAL A 146 16.23 4.61 1.65
N ALA A 147 17.02 5.21 0.76
CA ALA A 147 16.61 6.37 -0.03
C ALA A 147 16.83 6.14 -1.53
N LEU A 148 15.91 6.63 -2.36
CA LEU A 148 16.01 6.59 -3.82
C LEU A 148 16.43 7.97 -4.35
N PHE A 149 17.32 7.99 -5.34
CA PHE A 149 17.80 9.19 -6.00
C PHE A 149 17.76 9.03 -7.52
N ASP A 150 17.73 10.14 -8.25
CA ASP A 150 17.97 10.13 -9.69
C ASP A 150 19.38 9.61 -10.02
N THR A 151 19.54 8.91 -11.16
CA THR A 151 20.84 8.45 -11.71
C THR A 151 21.98 9.47 -11.65
N GLN A 152 21.68 10.76 -11.82
CA GLN A 152 22.67 11.83 -11.96
C GLN A 152 23.01 12.48 -10.62
N HIS A 153 22.33 12.10 -9.55
CA HIS A 153 22.48 12.73 -8.24
C HIS A 153 23.77 12.30 -7.54
N ASP A 154 24.53 13.25 -6.99
CA ASP A 154 25.72 12.96 -6.19
C ASP A 154 25.32 12.54 -4.76
N VAL A 155 24.93 11.28 -4.62
CA VAL A 155 24.49 10.70 -3.34
C VAL A 155 25.57 10.80 -2.27
N ALA A 156 26.84 10.62 -2.64
CA ALA A 156 27.94 10.69 -1.68
C ALA A 156 28.09 12.11 -1.09
N SER A 157 27.87 13.15 -1.90
CA SER A 157 27.81 14.53 -1.41
C SER A 157 26.62 14.75 -0.50
N THR A 158 25.45 14.22 -0.84
CA THR A 158 24.26 14.29 0.01
C THR A 158 24.47 13.62 1.36
N VAL A 159 25.05 12.42 1.41
CA VAL A 159 25.35 11.75 2.69
C VAL A 159 26.30 12.58 3.55
N ARG A 160 27.34 13.20 2.96
CA ARG A 160 28.22 14.13 3.70
C ARG A 160 27.49 15.37 4.22
N GLN A 161 26.49 15.87 3.48
CA GLN A 161 25.65 16.96 3.94
C GLN A 161 24.77 16.53 5.12
N VAL A 162 24.24 15.31 5.10
CA VAL A 162 23.49 14.73 6.23
C VAL A 162 24.38 14.65 7.47
N GLU A 163 25.59 14.09 7.32
CA GLU A 163 26.58 14.01 8.41
C GLU A 163 26.87 15.37 9.04
N SER A 164 27.11 16.38 8.20
CA SER A 164 27.36 17.75 8.66
C SER A 164 26.13 18.41 9.29
N THR A 165 24.92 18.12 8.80
CA THR A 165 23.68 18.78 9.25
C THR A 165 23.22 18.23 10.60
N LEU A 166 23.30 16.91 10.75
CA LEU A 166 22.86 16.20 11.94
C LEU A 166 23.98 15.97 12.96
N CYS A 167 25.21 16.40 12.64
CA CYS A 167 26.41 16.13 13.42
C CYS A 167 26.60 14.65 13.75
N THR A 168 26.23 13.76 12.83
CA THR A 168 26.43 12.33 13.00
C THR A 168 27.88 11.96 12.78
N GLY A 169 28.30 10.80 13.29
CA GLY A 169 29.52 10.16 12.80
C GLY A 169 29.40 9.77 11.31
N PRO A 170 30.50 9.27 10.71
CA PRO A 170 30.48 8.78 9.33
C PRO A 170 29.37 7.74 9.13
N LEU A 171 28.57 7.92 8.09
CA LEU A 171 27.50 7.00 7.72
C LEU A 171 28.02 6.05 6.64
N GLU A 172 28.05 4.75 6.95
CA GLU A 172 28.37 3.73 5.96
C GLU A 172 27.14 3.49 5.08
N PHE A 173 27.32 3.63 3.76
CA PHE A 173 26.25 3.44 2.81
C PHE A 173 26.68 2.63 1.60
N VAL A 174 25.72 1.91 1.02
CA VAL A 174 25.88 1.16 -0.24
C VAL A 174 24.98 1.80 -1.30
N LEU A 175 25.50 1.90 -2.52
CA LEU A 175 24.75 2.36 -3.68
C LEU A 175 24.51 1.19 -4.64
N ASP A 176 23.24 0.97 -4.96
CA ASP A 176 22.83 0.05 -6.01
C ASP A 176 22.03 0.82 -7.08
N SER A 177 22.15 0.39 -8.33
CA SER A 177 21.22 0.80 -9.38
C SER A 177 19.96 -0.08 -9.30
N VAL A 178 18.80 0.55 -9.27
CA VAL A 178 17.50 -0.11 -9.28
C VAL A 178 16.79 0.34 -10.55
N ALA A 179 16.49 -0.62 -11.44
CA ALA A 179 15.68 -0.32 -12.62
C ALA A 179 14.36 0.33 -12.20
N ASP A 180 13.93 1.32 -12.97
CA ASP A 180 12.60 1.92 -12.82
C ASP A 180 11.58 0.88 -13.33
N GLN A 181 11.33 -0.13 -12.50
CA GLN A 181 10.35 -1.15 -12.78
C GLN A 181 8.98 -0.52 -12.67
N GLU A 182 8.08 -0.87 -13.59
CA GLU A 182 6.65 -0.68 -13.41
C GLU A 182 6.20 -1.64 -12.29
N TRP A 183 6.47 -1.24 -11.04
CA TRP A 183 6.16 -2.01 -9.84
C TRP A 183 4.69 -2.37 -9.80
N GLU A 184 3.82 -1.52 -10.33
CA GLU A 184 2.39 -1.81 -10.49
C GLU A 184 2.15 -3.07 -11.32
N ASP A 185 2.84 -3.24 -12.44
CA ASP A 185 2.63 -4.37 -13.34
C ASP A 185 3.31 -5.64 -12.82
N ALA A 186 4.46 -5.52 -12.16
CA ALA A 186 5.08 -6.63 -11.42
C ALA A 186 4.20 -7.11 -10.25
N ILE A 187 3.57 -6.18 -9.51
CA ILE A 187 2.63 -6.48 -8.44
C ILE A 187 1.35 -7.11 -9.01
N LYS A 188 0.77 -6.54 -10.08
CA LYS A 188 -0.41 -7.11 -10.76
C LYS A 188 -0.15 -8.54 -11.25
N ALA A 189 1.02 -8.80 -11.82
CA ALA A 189 1.42 -10.13 -12.29
C ALA A 189 1.57 -11.15 -11.15
N SER A 190 1.83 -10.68 -9.91
CA SER A 190 1.93 -11.55 -8.74
C SER A 190 0.56 -11.98 -8.18
N TYR A 191 -0.51 -11.25 -8.49
CA TYR A 191 -1.85 -11.62 -8.05
C TYR A 191 -2.42 -12.76 -8.89
N GLN A 192 -2.94 -13.78 -8.20
CA GLN A 192 -3.59 -14.94 -8.80
C GLN A 192 -4.98 -15.11 -8.17
N PRO A 193 -5.94 -15.74 -8.86
CA PRO A 193 -7.22 -16.11 -8.26
C PRO A 193 -7.01 -16.96 -7.00
N VAL A 194 -7.67 -16.60 -5.90
CA VAL A 194 -7.54 -17.28 -4.61
C VAL A 194 -8.85 -17.98 -4.26
N GLN A 195 -8.78 -19.29 -4.05
CA GLN A 195 -9.92 -20.04 -3.52
C GLN A 195 -10.02 -19.80 -2.00
N VAL A 196 -11.06 -19.09 -1.59
CA VAL A 196 -11.27 -18.70 -0.18
C VAL A 196 -11.93 -19.86 0.59
N CYS A 197 -12.89 -20.50 -0.07
CA CYS A 197 -13.56 -21.72 0.37
C CYS A 197 -14.07 -22.51 -0.84
N ASP A 198 -14.54 -23.74 -0.61
CA ASP A 198 -15.01 -24.61 -1.67
C ASP A 198 -16.07 -23.90 -2.55
N GLY A 199 -15.87 -23.88 -3.86
CA GLY A 199 -16.73 -23.19 -4.83
C GLY A 199 -16.87 -21.66 -4.66
N LEU A 200 -15.92 -20.95 -4.04
CA LEU A 200 -15.89 -19.49 -3.98
C LEU A 200 -14.46 -18.95 -4.11
N TRP A 201 -14.27 -18.06 -5.07
CA TRP A 201 -12.99 -17.46 -5.44
C TRP A 201 -13.03 -15.94 -5.32
N ILE A 202 -11.90 -15.37 -4.93
CA ILE A 202 -11.61 -13.96 -5.15
C ILE A 202 -10.68 -13.88 -6.35
N VAL A 203 -11.10 -13.12 -7.35
CA VAL A 203 -10.46 -13.07 -8.66
C VAL A 203 -10.08 -11.62 -8.94
N PRO A 204 -8.78 -11.30 -9.13
CA PRO A 204 -8.38 -9.98 -9.62
C PRO A 204 -9.13 -9.63 -10.91
N ASP A 205 -9.49 -8.36 -11.09
CA ASP A 205 -10.29 -7.91 -12.24
C ASP A 205 -9.58 -8.11 -13.59
N TRP A 206 -8.25 -8.20 -13.59
CA TRP A 206 -7.42 -8.52 -14.76
C TRP A 206 -7.11 -10.02 -14.95
N CYS A 207 -7.53 -10.90 -14.05
CA CYS A 207 -7.31 -12.35 -14.15
C CYS A 207 -8.54 -13.08 -14.67
N GLU A 208 -8.38 -14.26 -15.28
CA GLU A 208 -9.52 -15.14 -15.54
C GLU A 208 -9.87 -15.99 -14.31
N PRO A 209 -11.16 -16.36 -14.11
CA PRO A 209 -11.55 -17.27 -13.04
C PRO A 209 -10.90 -18.64 -13.22
N ALA A 210 -10.45 -19.25 -12.13
CA ALA A 210 -9.97 -20.64 -12.17
C ALA A 210 -11.11 -21.64 -12.40
N ASP A 211 -12.33 -21.30 -11.97
CA ASP A 211 -13.55 -22.09 -12.14
C ASP A 211 -14.73 -21.15 -12.40
N GLU A 212 -15.21 -21.11 -13.65
CA GLU A 212 -16.35 -20.28 -14.06
C GLU A 212 -17.68 -20.70 -13.40
N GLY A 213 -17.80 -21.96 -12.98
CA GLY A 213 -19.01 -22.49 -12.32
C GLY A 213 -19.10 -22.16 -10.84
N ALA A 214 -18.01 -21.65 -10.26
CA ALA A 214 -17.96 -21.21 -8.86
C ALA A 214 -18.45 -19.76 -8.70
N ILE A 215 -18.65 -19.37 -7.44
CA ILE A 215 -18.89 -17.97 -7.09
C ILE A 215 -17.57 -17.21 -7.27
N ASN A 216 -17.53 -16.24 -8.18
CA ASN A 216 -16.33 -15.48 -8.51
C ASN A 216 -16.52 -14.01 -8.11
N ILE A 217 -15.86 -13.62 -7.02
CA ILE A 217 -15.86 -12.24 -6.53
C ILE A 217 -14.72 -11.50 -7.22
N ARG A 218 -15.08 -10.63 -8.16
CA ARG A 218 -14.15 -9.75 -8.88
C ARG A 218 -13.68 -8.63 -7.96
N MET A 219 -12.39 -8.49 -7.77
CA MET A 219 -11.82 -7.43 -6.94
C MET A 219 -10.75 -6.71 -7.73
N GLU A 220 -10.60 -5.41 -7.49
CA GLU A 220 -9.36 -4.72 -7.81
C GLU A 220 -8.42 -4.84 -6.59
N PRO A 221 -7.34 -5.63 -6.66
CA PRO A 221 -6.31 -5.63 -5.65
C PRO A 221 -5.73 -4.23 -5.45
N GLY A 222 -5.59 -3.82 -4.19
CA GLY A 222 -5.09 -2.49 -3.85
C GLY A 222 -4.84 -2.35 -2.35
N LEU A 223 -4.78 -1.10 -1.88
CA LEU A 223 -4.46 -0.75 -0.49
C LEU A 223 -5.55 -1.13 0.52
N ALA A 224 -6.78 -1.42 0.06
CA ALA A 224 -7.87 -1.79 0.95
C ALA A 224 -7.76 -3.26 1.39
N PHE A 225 -7.89 -3.51 2.69
CA PHE A 225 -7.83 -4.86 3.27
C PHE A 225 -8.96 -5.76 2.71
N GLY A 226 -8.68 -7.07 2.57
CA GLY A 226 -9.69 -8.06 2.17
C GLY A 226 -9.45 -8.77 0.83
N THR A 227 -8.20 -8.94 0.39
CA THR A 227 -7.85 -9.68 -0.84
C THR A 227 -8.17 -11.19 -0.81
N GLY A 228 -8.65 -11.72 0.32
CA GLY A 228 -9.02 -13.15 0.46
C GLY A 228 -7.96 -14.06 1.07
N GLU A 229 -6.70 -13.66 1.01
CA GLU A 229 -5.57 -14.46 1.48
C GLU A 229 -5.41 -14.47 3.00
N HIS A 230 -6.01 -13.51 3.70
CA HIS A 230 -5.94 -13.47 5.15
C HIS A 230 -6.90 -14.48 5.79
N ALA A 231 -6.44 -15.17 6.84
CA ALA A 231 -7.20 -16.20 7.53
C ALA A 231 -8.58 -15.72 8.03
N THR A 232 -8.66 -14.47 8.48
CA THR A 232 -9.91 -13.88 8.98
C THR A 232 -10.96 -13.70 7.89
N THR A 233 -10.56 -13.26 6.69
CA THR A 233 -11.47 -13.16 5.53
C THR A 233 -11.98 -14.55 5.14
N ARG A 234 -11.10 -15.58 5.11
CA ARG A 234 -11.51 -16.96 4.85
C ARG A 234 -12.50 -17.48 5.88
N LEU A 235 -12.26 -17.22 7.16
CA LEU A 235 -13.17 -17.62 8.24
C LEU A 235 -14.56 -16.99 8.06
N CYS A 236 -14.64 -15.68 7.83
CA CYS A 236 -15.91 -14.99 7.60
C CYS A 236 -16.62 -15.50 6.35
N MET A 237 -15.91 -15.70 5.25
CA MET A 237 -16.51 -16.16 3.99
C MET A 237 -17.02 -17.60 4.09
N ARG A 238 -16.27 -18.51 4.72
CA ARG A 238 -16.73 -19.89 5.02
C ARG A 238 -17.98 -19.88 5.89
N PHE A 239 -18.02 -19.00 6.88
CA PHE A 239 -19.18 -18.85 7.74
C PHE A 239 -20.40 -18.35 6.96
N LEU A 240 -20.27 -17.28 6.18
CA LEU A 240 -21.36 -16.75 5.35
C LEU A 240 -21.88 -17.81 4.37
N LYS A 241 -21.00 -18.57 3.72
CA LYS A 241 -21.36 -19.67 2.83
C LYS A 241 -22.11 -20.81 3.53
N SER A 242 -21.96 -20.96 4.84
CA SER A 242 -22.68 -21.97 5.62
C SER A 242 -24.12 -21.57 5.97
N LEU A 243 -24.49 -20.31 5.72
CA LEU A 243 -25.82 -19.77 6.00
C LEU A 243 -26.72 -19.81 4.76
N ASP A 244 -28.02 -19.86 4.99
CA ASP A 244 -29.02 -19.51 3.97
C ASP A 244 -29.16 -17.99 3.92
N LEU A 245 -28.56 -17.38 2.89
CA LEU A 245 -28.53 -15.93 2.69
C LEU A 245 -29.68 -15.41 1.84
N GLU A 246 -30.51 -16.29 1.27
CA GLU A 246 -31.59 -15.89 0.37
C GLU A 246 -32.51 -14.85 1.04
N GLY A 247 -32.59 -13.67 0.43
CA GLY A 247 -33.44 -12.58 0.89
C GLY A 247 -32.98 -11.89 2.20
N LYS A 248 -31.79 -12.20 2.72
CA LYS A 248 -31.28 -11.65 3.99
C LYS A 248 -30.70 -10.25 3.83
N LEU A 249 -30.73 -9.48 4.91
CA LEU A 249 -30.07 -8.18 5.02
C LEU A 249 -28.82 -8.30 5.88
N LEU A 250 -27.70 -7.77 5.40
CA LEU A 250 -26.39 -7.90 6.04
C LEU A 250 -25.74 -6.55 6.36
N VAL A 251 -25.06 -6.45 7.50
CA VAL A 251 -24.09 -5.40 7.81
C VAL A 251 -22.68 -5.97 7.73
N ASP A 252 -21.80 -5.25 7.03
CA ASP A 252 -20.35 -5.47 6.99
C ASP A 252 -19.62 -4.27 7.61
N TYR A 253 -19.24 -4.41 8.89
CA TYR A 253 -18.64 -3.33 9.67
C TYR A 253 -17.11 -3.39 9.60
N GLY A 254 -16.50 -2.32 9.07
CA GLY A 254 -15.10 -2.35 8.64
C GLY A 254 -14.98 -3.08 7.31
N THR A 255 -15.76 -2.65 6.32
CA THR A 255 -15.96 -3.38 5.07
C THR A 255 -14.69 -3.45 4.20
N GLY A 256 -13.74 -2.51 4.39
CA GLY A 256 -12.49 -2.48 3.63
C GLY A 256 -12.76 -2.47 2.13
N SER A 257 -12.27 -3.50 1.44
CA SER A 257 -12.49 -3.73 0.00
C SER A 257 -13.94 -4.09 -0.39
N GLY A 258 -14.84 -4.34 0.57
CA GLY A 258 -16.23 -4.75 0.32
C GLY A 258 -16.43 -6.25 0.16
N VAL A 259 -15.37 -7.05 0.30
CA VAL A 259 -15.35 -8.46 -0.11
C VAL A 259 -16.41 -9.33 0.60
N LEU A 260 -16.70 -9.09 1.87
CA LEU A 260 -17.67 -9.89 2.64
C LEU A 260 -19.10 -9.54 2.27
N ALA A 261 -19.40 -8.24 2.14
CA ALA A 261 -20.68 -7.76 1.65
C ALA A 261 -20.98 -8.25 0.23
N ILE A 262 -20.02 -8.10 -0.70
CA ILE A 262 -20.16 -8.56 -2.09
C ILE A 262 -20.35 -10.07 -2.14
N GLY A 263 -19.55 -10.82 -1.38
CA GLY A 263 -19.70 -12.28 -1.30
C GLY A 263 -21.07 -12.70 -0.80
N ALA A 264 -21.61 -12.04 0.23
CA ALA A 264 -22.94 -12.31 0.73
C ALA A 264 -24.04 -12.03 -0.32
N LEU A 265 -23.92 -10.93 -1.06
CA LEU A 265 -24.83 -10.57 -2.15
C LEU A 265 -24.80 -11.61 -3.28
N GLN A 266 -23.62 -12.06 -3.70
CA GLN A 266 -23.50 -13.14 -4.69
C GLN A 266 -24.05 -14.49 -4.19
N MET A 267 -24.11 -14.68 -2.87
CA MET A 267 -24.69 -15.86 -2.22
C MET A 267 -26.20 -15.74 -1.94
N GLY A 268 -26.87 -14.67 -2.40
CA GLY A 268 -28.33 -14.52 -2.33
C GLY A 268 -28.85 -13.51 -1.31
N ALA A 269 -27.98 -12.81 -0.58
CA ALA A 269 -28.43 -11.70 0.27
C ALA A 269 -29.14 -10.63 -0.58
N ALA A 270 -30.26 -10.11 -0.08
CA ALA A 270 -31.02 -9.09 -0.79
C ALA A 270 -30.35 -7.72 -0.73
N PHE A 271 -29.62 -7.44 0.35
CA PHE A 271 -28.98 -6.16 0.56
C PHE A 271 -27.82 -6.26 1.57
N ALA A 272 -26.77 -5.47 1.34
CA ALA A 272 -25.70 -5.27 2.29
C ALA A 272 -25.46 -3.78 2.60
N ALA A 273 -25.18 -3.46 3.86
CA ALA A 273 -24.72 -2.15 4.30
C ALA A 273 -23.28 -2.28 4.81
N GLY A 274 -22.35 -1.52 4.24
CA GLY A 274 -20.94 -1.52 4.59
C GLY A 274 -20.50 -0.17 5.16
N THR A 275 -19.62 -0.19 6.15
CA THR A 275 -19.00 1.04 6.66
C THR A 275 -17.51 0.89 6.84
N ASP A 276 -16.77 1.97 6.61
CA ASP A 276 -15.33 2.04 6.89
C ASP A 276 -14.92 3.47 7.32
N THR A 277 -13.79 3.58 8.03
CA THR A 277 -13.21 4.88 8.40
C THR A 277 -12.40 5.49 7.27
N ASP A 278 -11.75 4.64 6.47
CA ASP A 278 -10.84 5.06 5.41
C ASP A 278 -11.61 5.41 4.13
N PRO A 279 -11.53 6.65 3.62
CA PRO A 279 -12.16 7.01 2.35
C PRO A 279 -11.65 6.18 1.15
N LEU A 280 -10.44 5.61 1.21
CA LEU A 280 -9.93 4.71 0.19
C LEU A 280 -10.67 3.37 0.20
N SER A 281 -10.97 2.81 1.38
CA SER A 281 -11.81 1.61 1.51
C SER A 281 -13.20 1.84 0.92
N ILE A 282 -13.81 3.01 1.17
CA ILE A 282 -15.13 3.33 0.60
C ILE A 282 -15.10 3.31 -0.94
N LYS A 283 -14.09 3.97 -1.54
CA LYS A 283 -13.91 3.96 -3.00
C LYS A 283 -13.69 2.54 -3.54
N ALA A 284 -12.87 1.75 -2.87
CA ALA A 284 -12.57 0.37 -3.25
C ALA A 284 -13.84 -0.50 -3.20
N ALA A 285 -14.58 -0.48 -2.09
CA ALA A 285 -15.82 -1.23 -1.92
C ALA A 285 -16.87 -0.85 -2.97
N THR A 286 -17.06 0.44 -3.26
CA THR A 286 -17.99 0.89 -4.31
C THR A 286 -17.57 0.40 -5.69
N ARG A 287 -16.29 0.49 -6.04
CA ARG A 287 -15.79 0.00 -7.34
C ARG A 287 -15.92 -1.52 -7.45
N ASN A 288 -15.54 -2.25 -6.41
CA ASN A 288 -15.67 -3.70 -6.38
C ASN A 288 -17.14 -4.14 -6.45
N ALA A 289 -18.07 -3.40 -5.82
CA ALA A 289 -19.50 -3.67 -5.97
C ALA A 289 -19.94 -3.59 -7.43
N ALA A 290 -19.51 -2.55 -8.16
CA ALA A 290 -19.80 -2.38 -9.58
C ALA A 290 -19.16 -3.48 -10.45
N LEU A 291 -17.93 -3.90 -10.15
CA LEU A 291 -17.26 -5.02 -10.84
C LEU A 291 -18.03 -6.34 -10.73
N ASN A 292 -18.86 -6.49 -9.69
CA ASN A 292 -19.68 -7.68 -9.44
C ASN A 292 -21.16 -7.47 -9.79
N GLY A 293 -21.55 -6.29 -10.27
CA GLY A 293 -22.95 -5.97 -10.60
C GLY A 293 -23.89 -5.96 -9.38
N VAL A 294 -23.38 -5.62 -8.19
CA VAL A 294 -24.15 -5.59 -6.94
C VAL A 294 -24.22 -4.20 -6.29
N ASP A 295 -23.81 -3.16 -7.00
CA ASP A 295 -23.74 -1.78 -6.54
C ASP A 295 -25.11 -1.17 -6.16
N GLU A 296 -26.19 -1.61 -6.80
CA GLU A 296 -27.56 -1.21 -6.41
C GLU A 296 -28.02 -1.83 -5.08
N CYS A 297 -27.44 -2.97 -4.70
CA CYS A 297 -27.79 -3.74 -3.50
C CYS A 297 -26.77 -3.56 -2.35
N PHE A 298 -25.75 -2.72 -2.55
CA PHE A 298 -24.69 -2.49 -1.58
C PHE A 298 -24.52 -1.00 -1.26
N ALA A 299 -24.99 -0.56 -0.09
CA ALA A 299 -24.72 0.79 0.39
C ALA A 299 -23.41 0.83 1.19
N VAL A 300 -22.47 1.69 0.78
CA VAL A 300 -21.19 1.90 1.46
C VAL A 300 -21.16 3.31 2.05
N VAL A 301 -20.91 3.43 3.35
CA VAL A 301 -20.86 4.72 4.06
C VAL A 301 -19.53 4.94 4.77
N GLN A 302 -18.99 6.14 4.65
CA GLN A 302 -17.82 6.53 5.45
C GLN A 302 -18.25 6.96 6.84
N CYS A 303 -17.58 6.46 7.88
CA CYS A 303 -17.85 6.86 9.25
C CYS A 303 -16.62 6.79 10.14
N GLN A 304 -16.44 7.79 11.00
CA GLN A 304 -15.56 7.66 12.17
C GLN A 304 -16.39 7.09 13.32
N PRO A 305 -16.13 5.84 13.75
CA PRO A 305 -16.98 5.19 14.71
C PRO A 305 -16.70 5.75 16.10
N THR A 306 -17.77 6.09 16.81
CA THR A 306 -17.72 6.22 18.27
C THR A 306 -18.91 5.46 18.84
N ALA A 307 -18.75 4.84 20.01
CA ALA A 307 -19.81 4.05 20.64
C ALA A 307 -21.13 4.85 20.75
N ASP A 308 -21.01 6.13 21.09
CA ASP A 308 -22.13 7.06 21.33
C ASP A 308 -22.33 8.08 20.20
N GLY A 309 -21.65 7.90 19.07
CA GLY A 309 -21.73 8.77 17.90
C GLY A 309 -23.02 8.62 17.09
N PRO A 310 -23.21 9.46 16.06
CA PRO A 310 -24.28 9.27 15.10
C PRO A 310 -24.13 7.90 14.42
N ASP A 311 -25.24 7.21 14.22
CA ASP A 311 -25.24 5.93 13.52
C ASP A 311 -24.89 6.15 12.03
N PRO A 312 -23.84 5.50 11.49
CA PRO A 312 -23.51 5.58 10.07
C PRO A 312 -24.67 5.23 9.14
N PHE A 313 -25.54 4.31 9.57
CA PHE A 313 -26.61 3.79 8.73
C PHE A 313 -27.94 4.52 8.93
N ALA A 314 -28.06 5.47 9.86
CA ALA A 314 -29.33 6.16 10.17
C ALA A 314 -29.94 6.93 8.99
N LYS A 315 -29.14 7.29 7.99
CA LYS A 315 -29.62 7.98 6.79
C LYS A 315 -29.96 7.03 5.64
N LEU A 316 -29.62 5.75 5.75
CA LEU A 316 -29.97 4.77 4.74
C LEU A 316 -31.44 4.39 4.92
N PRO A 317 -32.21 4.21 3.82
CA PRO A 317 -33.61 3.80 3.88
C PRO A 317 -33.71 2.28 4.17
N LEU A 318 -33.08 1.86 5.27
CA LEU A 318 -32.90 0.46 5.66
C LEU A 318 -33.62 0.18 6.97
N PRO A 319 -33.99 -1.08 7.24
CA PRO A 319 -34.62 -1.43 8.50
C PRO A 319 -33.70 -1.15 9.70
N GLU A 320 -34.30 -0.92 10.86
CA GLU A 320 -33.57 -0.61 12.10
C GLU A 320 -32.57 -1.71 12.51
N ALA A 321 -32.78 -2.95 12.04
CA ALA A 321 -31.92 -4.08 12.31
C ALA A 321 -31.87 -5.09 11.14
N TYR A 322 -30.77 -5.83 11.08
CA TYR A 322 -30.38 -6.72 10.00
C TYR A 322 -30.41 -8.18 10.46
N ASP A 323 -30.45 -9.11 9.50
CA ASP A 323 -30.36 -10.54 9.78
C ASP A 323 -28.98 -10.94 10.29
N ILE A 324 -27.93 -10.34 9.72
CA ILE A 324 -26.54 -10.72 9.95
C ILE A 324 -25.69 -9.46 10.09
N CYS A 325 -24.80 -9.44 11.09
CA CYS A 325 -23.74 -8.45 11.21
C CYS A 325 -22.38 -9.15 11.22
N VAL A 326 -21.52 -8.82 10.28
CA VAL A 326 -20.13 -9.27 10.20
C VAL A 326 -19.22 -8.10 10.53
N ALA A 327 -18.23 -8.32 11.39
CA ALA A 327 -17.20 -7.34 11.71
C ALA A 327 -15.83 -8.03 11.75
N ASN A 328 -15.02 -7.82 10.70
CA ASN A 328 -13.66 -8.34 10.61
C ASN A 328 -12.66 -7.22 10.93
N ILE A 329 -12.61 -6.81 12.19
CA ILE A 329 -11.84 -5.66 12.68
C ILE A 329 -11.07 -6.01 13.95
N LEU A 330 -10.17 -5.12 14.36
CA LEU A 330 -9.30 -5.36 15.52
C LEU A 330 -10.09 -5.47 16.84
N ARG A 331 -9.51 -6.19 17.81
CA ARG A 331 -10.09 -6.40 19.15
C ARG A 331 -10.54 -5.11 19.86
N GLY A 332 -9.73 -4.05 19.81
CA GLY A 332 -10.02 -2.78 20.49
C GLY A 332 -11.37 -2.19 20.04
N PRO A 333 -11.53 -1.89 18.74
CA PRO A 333 -12.81 -1.50 18.15
C PRO A 333 -13.97 -2.46 18.45
N LEU A 334 -13.77 -3.78 18.40
CA LEU A 334 -14.82 -4.74 18.74
C LEU A 334 -15.34 -4.58 20.17
N LEU A 335 -14.47 -4.28 21.14
CA LEU A 335 -14.87 -4.09 22.54
C LEU A 335 -15.56 -2.74 22.75
N GLU A 336 -15.06 -1.69 22.09
CA GLU A 336 -15.63 -0.34 22.14
C GLU A 336 -17.03 -0.30 21.53
N LEU A 337 -17.19 -0.89 20.34
CA LEU A 337 -18.39 -0.78 19.52
C LEU A 337 -19.44 -1.87 19.83
N ARG A 338 -19.23 -2.72 20.84
CA ARG A 338 -20.09 -3.87 21.15
C ARG A 338 -21.58 -3.56 21.18
N ARG A 339 -21.98 -2.43 21.78
CA ARG A 339 -23.39 -2.02 21.90
C ARG A 339 -23.97 -1.62 20.54
N ARG A 340 -23.16 -0.93 19.72
CA ARG A 340 -23.51 -0.52 18.36
C ARG A 340 -23.65 -1.71 17.42
N LEU A 341 -22.65 -2.60 17.41
CA LEU A 341 -22.69 -3.82 16.61
C LEU A 341 -23.87 -4.72 17.02
N ALA A 342 -24.17 -4.77 18.33
CA ALA A 342 -25.32 -5.49 18.83
C ALA A 342 -26.67 -4.86 18.45
N SER A 343 -26.76 -3.53 18.22
CA SER A 343 -28.01 -2.88 17.81
C SER A 343 -28.35 -3.12 16.34
N TYR A 344 -27.35 -3.42 15.51
CA TYR A 344 -27.59 -3.76 14.10
C TYR A 344 -28.17 -5.16 13.88
N VAL A 345 -28.16 -6.03 14.89
CA VAL A 345 -28.65 -7.40 14.74
C VAL A 345 -30.04 -7.51 15.35
N LYS A 346 -31.01 -7.95 14.55
CA LYS A 346 -32.38 -8.17 15.04
C LYS A 346 -32.43 -9.34 16.03
N PRO A 347 -33.41 -9.42 16.94
CA PRO A 347 -33.63 -10.61 17.76
C PRO A 347 -33.64 -11.91 16.93
N GLY A 348 -32.87 -12.91 17.35
CA GLY A 348 -32.66 -14.16 16.60
C GLY A 348 -31.73 -14.05 15.38
N GLY A 349 -31.27 -12.86 15.02
CA GLY A 349 -30.24 -12.62 14.00
C GLY A 349 -28.85 -13.05 14.47
N THR A 350 -27.88 -12.98 13.56
CA THR A 350 -26.55 -13.54 13.78
C THR A 350 -25.46 -12.47 13.77
N ILE A 351 -24.48 -12.61 14.66
CA ILE A 351 -23.24 -11.82 14.64
C ILE A 351 -22.04 -12.72 14.33
N ALA A 352 -21.06 -12.18 13.61
CA ALA A 352 -19.81 -12.82 13.24
C ALA A 352 -18.65 -11.83 13.43
N LEU A 353 -17.77 -12.10 14.40
CA LEU A 353 -16.68 -11.23 14.81
C LEU A 353 -15.33 -11.90 14.51
N SER A 354 -14.52 -11.31 13.64
CA SER A 354 -13.16 -11.79 13.33
C SER A 354 -12.15 -10.64 13.44
N GLY A 355 -10.93 -10.81 12.94
CA GLY A 355 -9.83 -9.85 13.17
C GLY A 355 -9.16 -10.00 14.54
N ILE A 356 -9.38 -11.15 15.20
CA ILE A 356 -8.90 -11.44 16.56
C ILE A 356 -8.10 -12.75 16.60
N LEU A 357 -7.15 -12.80 17.53
CA LEU A 357 -6.39 -14.02 17.81
C LEU A 357 -7.19 -14.99 18.68
N VAL A 358 -6.92 -16.28 18.59
CA VAL A 358 -7.55 -17.33 19.42
C VAL A 358 -7.46 -16.98 20.92
N GLY A 359 -6.31 -16.50 21.39
CA GLY A 359 -6.12 -16.10 22.78
C GLY A 359 -6.94 -14.87 23.22
N GLN A 360 -7.46 -14.08 22.28
CA GLN A 360 -8.28 -12.90 22.55
C GLN A 360 -9.79 -13.22 22.62
N VAL A 361 -10.21 -14.39 22.14
CA VAL A 361 -11.61 -14.79 22.06
C VAL A 361 -12.34 -14.71 23.40
N PRO A 362 -11.81 -15.23 24.54
CA PRO A 362 -12.53 -15.19 25.81
C PRO A 362 -12.95 -13.78 26.24
N THR A 363 -12.10 -12.78 25.99
CA THR A 363 -12.39 -11.37 26.30
C THR A 363 -13.52 -10.83 25.44
N VAL A 364 -13.49 -11.09 24.12
CA VAL A 364 -14.53 -10.62 23.19
C VAL A 364 -15.85 -11.34 23.48
N GLN A 365 -15.81 -12.65 23.68
CA GLN A 365 -16.95 -13.48 24.06
C GLN A 365 -17.64 -12.95 25.33
N ALA A 366 -16.88 -12.66 26.40
CA ALA A 366 -17.46 -12.10 27.62
C ALA A 366 -18.15 -10.74 27.38
N ALA A 367 -17.58 -9.88 26.54
CA ALA A 367 -18.12 -8.56 26.25
C ALA A 367 -19.45 -8.60 25.45
N TYR A 368 -19.67 -9.64 24.65
CA TYR A 368 -20.87 -9.81 23.82
C TYR A 368 -21.93 -10.71 24.46
N ALA A 369 -21.59 -11.45 25.52
CA ALA A 369 -22.46 -12.39 26.21
C ALA A 369 -23.74 -11.76 26.80
N GLU A 370 -23.76 -10.45 27.04
CA GLU A 370 -24.98 -9.74 27.45
C GLU A 370 -26.04 -9.79 26.34
N HIS A 371 -25.64 -9.57 25.09
CA HIS A 371 -26.55 -9.41 23.95
C HIS A 371 -26.74 -10.68 23.11
N PHE A 372 -25.81 -11.63 23.19
CA PHE A 372 -25.79 -12.81 22.33
C PHE A 372 -25.75 -14.13 23.12
N THR A 373 -26.31 -15.18 22.54
CA THR A 373 -26.31 -16.57 23.01
C THR A 373 -25.70 -17.48 21.95
N ASP A 374 -25.56 -18.78 22.25
CA ASP A 374 -25.07 -19.81 21.33
C ASP A 374 -23.73 -19.45 20.67
N MET A 375 -22.85 -18.82 21.45
CA MET A 375 -21.60 -18.32 20.92
C MET A 375 -20.63 -19.46 20.61
N ARG A 376 -20.11 -19.48 19.39
CA ARG A 376 -19.24 -20.52 18.85
C ARG A 376 -17.95 -19.92 18.31
N VAL A 377 -16.87 -20.69 18.38
CA VAL A 377 -15.55 -20.27 17.94
C VAL A 377 -15.08 -21.21 16.84
N THR A 378 -14.63 -20.63 15.73
CA THR A 378 -13.92 -21.34 14.65
C THR A 378 -12.55 -20.67 14.48
N SER A 379 -11.51 -21.43 14.13
CA SER A 379 -10.15 -20.88 13.97
C SER A 379 -9.46 -21.38 12.70
N ASP A 380 -8.54 -20.56 12.19
CA ASP A 380 -7.65 -20.86 11.07
C ASP A 380 -6.25 -20.32 11.48
N GLY A 381 -5.36 -21.24 11.87
CA GLY A 381 -4.10 -20.91 12.51
C GLY A 381 -4.29 -20.15 13.84
N ALA A 382 -3.64 -18.99 13.97
CA ALA A 382 -3.72 -18.15 15.15
C ALA A 382 -4.98 -17.27 15.21
N TRP A 383 -5.74 -17.19 14.11
CA TRP A 383 -6.89 -16.32 13.96
C TRP A 383 -8.20 -17.02 14.28
N ALA A 384 -9.17 -16.27 14.78
CA ALA A 384 -10.46 -16.78 15.18
C ALA A 384 -11.64 -15.98 14.60
N LEU A 385 -12.78 -16.68 14.51
CA LEU A 385 -14.10 -16.15 14.26
C LEU A 385 -14.99 -16.56 15.43
N LEU A 386 -15.59 -15.56 16.08
CA LEU A 386 -16.60 -15.74 17.11
C LEU A 386 -17.98 -15.40 16.53
N THR A 387 -18.89 -16.37 16.53
CA THR A 387 -20.26 -16.17 16.06
C THR A 387 -21.24 -16.28 17.20
N GLY A 388 -22.42 -15.66 17.12
CA GLY A 388 -23.48 -15.82 18.13
C GLY A 388 -24.86 -15.37 17.62
N THR A 389 -25.91 -15.76 18.34
CA THR A 389 -27.30 -15.43 18.01
C THR A 389 -27.83 -14.36 18.96
N LYS A 390 -28.45 -13.32 18.41
CA LYS A 390 -28.99 -12.19 19.18
C LYS A 390 -30.13 -12.65 20.07
N LYS A 391 -30.07 -12.30 21.35
CA LYS A 391 -31.15 -12.59 22.32
C LYS A 391 -32.44 -11.84 21.99
N PRO A 392 -33.61 -12.34 22.45
CA PRO A 392 -34.90 -11.68 22.31
C PRO A 392 -34.95 -10.23 22.80
#